data_AF-A0A9P6C524-F1
#
_entry.id   AF-A0A9P6C524-F1
#
_cell.length_a   1.000
_cell.length_b   1.000
_cell.length_c   1.000
_cell.angle_alpha   90.00
_cell.angle_beta   90.00
_cell.angle_gamma   90.00
#
_symmetry.space_group_name_H-M   'P 1'
#
loop_
_entity.id
_entity.type
_entity.pdbx_description
1 polymer ?
#
loop_
_entity_poly.entity_id
_entity_poly.type
_entity_poly.pdbx_seq_one_letter_code
_entity_poly.pdbx_strand_id
1 'polypeptide(L)'
;MALNWTMLTPNRSPVPLPNEMTITTVDPGVELSLVVPDAPPSGSTLAGGSGGLRKLKAVGKIWLTDQRFIFTSDTKNTLDSLSVPLHAILSTKFEQPTFSGNFLSLEVKPSVGGGLTEGTKAEVRFKDRAMFEFVSLLEKTRERAIYMRRQIADEAEEGLPTYTLPAESSTASAGGIPTENPPGYGDL
;
A
#
# COMPACT_ATOMS: atom_id res chain seq x y z
N MET A 1 0.39 -5.06 -1.83
CA MET A 1 1.42 -5.72 -1.02
C MET A 1 2.23 -6.60 -1.92
N ALA A 2 3.56 -6.59 -1.83
CA ALA A 2 4.36 -7.47 -2.65
C ALA A 2 5.61 -7.94 -1.90
N LEU A 3 5.81 -9.25 -1.91
CA LEU A 3 7.01 -9.90 -1.41
C LEU A 3 8.08 -9.85 -2.51
N ASN A 4 9.32 -9.52 -2.14
CA ASN A 4 10.49 -9.40 -3.03
C ASN A 4 10.33 -8.42 -4.21
N TRP A 5 9.54 -7.35 -4.04
CA TRP A 5 9.27 -6.37 -5.11
C TRP A 5 9.89 -4.99 -4.87
N THR A 6 10.72 -4.82 -3.83
CA THR A 6 11.42 -3.54 -3.66
C THR A 6 12.67 -3.52 -4.51
N MET A 7 12.80 -2.51 -5.37
CA MET A 7 14.06 -2.24 -6.04
C MET A 7 15.08 -1.82 -4.98
N LEU A 8 16.17 -2.58 -4.87
CA LEU A 8 17.26 -2.34 -3.94
C LEU A 8 18.45 -1.74 -4.68
N THR A 9 19.11 -0.76 -4.09
CA THR A 9 20.40 -0.25 -4.57
C THR A 9 21.51 -1.30 -4.32
N PRO A 10 22.73 -1.13 -4.87
CA PRO A 10 23.87 -2.00 -4.55
C PRO A 10 24.17 -2.08 -3.05
N ASN A 11 23.82 -1.04 -2.29
CA ASN A 11 23.95 -0.98 -0.83
C ASN A 11 22.75 -1.59 -0.08
N ARG A 12 21.86 -2.30 -0.79
CA ARG A 12 20.63 -2.91 -0.28
C ARG A 12 19.66 -1.92 0.40
N SER A 13 19.75 -0.63 0.07
CA SER A 13 18.74 0.35 0.49
C SER A 13 17.56 0.35 -0.49
N PRO A 14 16.31 0.49 -0.01
CA PRO A 14 15.15 0.56 -0.89
C PRO A 14 15.16 1.87 -1.68
N VAL A 15 14.80 1.80 -2.96
CA VAL A 15 14.59 2.98 -3.80
C VAL A 15 13.22 3.59 -3.47
N PRO A 16 13.16 4.87 -3.02
CA PRO A 16 11.90 5.53 -2.71
C PRO A 16 11.09 5.82 -3.98
N LEU A 17 9.76 5.82 -3.83
CA LEU A 17 8.82 6.23 -4.87
C LEU A 17 8.79 7.76 -5.03
N PRO A 18 8.26 8.28 -6.15
CA PRO A 18 8.00 9.71 -6.29
C PRO A 18 7.12 10.20 -5.13
N ASN A 19 7.56 11.26 -4.45
CA ASN A 19 6.90 11.84 -3.26
C ASN A 19 6.88 10.92 -2.02
N GLU A 20 7.76 9.92 -1.92
CA GLU A 20 7.93 9.11 -0.70
C GLU A 20 9.03 9.71 0.18
N MET A 21 8.74 9.90 1.47
CA MET A 21 9.69 10.41 2.47
C MET A 21 9.98 9.35 3.53
N THR A 22 11.27 9.11 3.78
CA THR A 22 11.71 8.21 4.86
C THR A 22 11.57 8.91 6.21
N ILE A 23 10.78 8.31 7.11
CA ILE A 23 10.51 8.84 8.45
C ILE A 23 11.51 8.28 9.44
N THR A 24 11.73 6.97 9.39
CA THR A 24 12.70 6.32 10.27
C THR A 24 13.34 5.13 9.61
N THR A 25 14.56 4.85 10.06
CA THR A 25 15.29 3.65 9.69
C THR A 25 15.70 2.93 10.96
N VAL A 26 15.64 1.60 10.91
CA VAL A 26 16.12 0.75 11.99
C VAL A 26 17.30 -0.04 11.42
N ASP A 27 18.43 0.14 12.10
CA ASP A 27 19.71 -0.49 11.80
C ASP A 27 19.64 -2.03 11.77
N PRO A 28 20.62 -2.68 11.12
CA PRO A 28 20.62 -4.12 10.92
C PRO A 28 20.64 -4.88 12.25
N GLY A 29 19.89 -5.98 12.31
CA GLY A 29 19.66 -6.76 13.53
C GLY A 29 18.17 -6.95 13.87
N VAL A 30 17.28 -6.53 12.97
CA VAL A 30 15.85 -6.77 13.09
C VAL A 30 15.51 -8.13 12.48
N GLU A 31 14.90 -9.00 13.28
CA GLU A 31 14.36 -10.28 12.81
C GLU A 31 12.92 -10.08 12.35
N LEU A 32 12.61 -10.47 11.11
CA LEU A 32 11.27 -10.52 10.56
C LEU A 32 10.87 -11.97 10.33
N SER A 33 9.76 -12.40 10.92
CA SER A 33 9.11 -13.68 10.65
C SER A 33 7.76 -13.45 10.00
N LEU A 34 7.62 -13.86 8.73
CA LEU A 34 6.35 -13.77 8.00
C LEU A 34 5.68 -15.15 8.01
N VAL A 35 4.45 -15.20 8.50
CA VAL A 35 3.60 -16.39 8.51
C VAL A 35 2.48 -16.16 7.51
N VAL A 36 2.51 -16.92 6.41
CA VAL A 36 1.51 -16.90 5.35
C VAL A 36 0.69 -18.18 5.47
N PRO A 37 -0.60 -18.11 5.89
CA PRO A 37 -1.48 -19.27 5.92
C PRO A 37 -1.79 -19.73 4.48
N ASP A 38 -2.10 -21.00 4.28
CA ASP A 38 -2.51 -21.47 2.96
C ASP A 38 -3.95 -21.02 2.67
N ALA A 39 -4.24 -20.61 1.43
CA ALA A 39 -5.60 -20.34 1.02
C ALA A 39 -6.30 -21.69 0.77
N PRO A 40 -7.58 -21.88 1.17
CA PRO A 40 -8.30 -23.09 0.80
C PRO A 40 -8.28 -23.23 -0.73
N PRO A 41 -8.09 -24.45 -1.27
CA PRO A 41 -8.02 -24.64 -2.71
C PRO A 41 -9.34 -24.16 -3.31
N SER A 42 -9.26 -23.18 -4.22
CA SER A 42 -10.39 -22.90 -5.12
C SER A 42 -10.68 -24.20 -5.87
N GLY A 43 -11.90 -24.72 -5.76
CA GLY A 43 -12.27 -26.14 -5.91
C GLY A 43 -12.10 -26.80 -7.28
N SER A 44 -10.93 -26.71 -7.91
CA SER A 44 -10.60 -27.37 -9.18
C SER A 44 -9.30 -28.17 -9.15
N THR A 45 -8.59 -28.28 -8.03
CA THR A 45 -7.35 -29.05 -7.95
C THR A 45 -7.54 -30.30 -7.08
N LEU A 46 -7.78 -31.44 -7.73
CA LEU A 46 -7.81 -32.80 -7.17
C LEU A 46 -6.42 -33.31 -6.72
N ALA A 47 -5.56 -32.44 -6.21
CA ALA A 47 -4.27 -32.83 -5.68
C ALA A 47 -4.27 -32.59 -4.17
N GLY A 48 -4.18 -33.68 -3.40
CA GLY A 48 -3.93 -33.67 -1.96
C GLY A 48 -2.56 -33.06 -1.63
N GLY A 49 -2.43 -31.75 -1.82
CA GLY A 49 -1.30 -30.96 -1.37
C GLY A 49 -1.42 -30.75 0.12
N SER A 50 -0.44 -31.25 0.87
CA SER A 50 -0.31 -31.05 2.32
C SER A 50 -0.41 -29.55 2.62
N GLY A 51 -1.51 -29.13 3.26
CA GLY A 51 -1.78 -27.74 3.62
C GLY A 51 -0.66 -27.17 4.48
N GLY A 52 0.27 -26.47 3.85
CA GLY A 52 1.53 -26.07 4.45
C GLY A 52 1.50 -24.60 4.82
N LEU A 53 1.49 -24.30 6.13
CA LEU A 53 1.78 -22.96 6.64
C LEU A 53 3.18 -22.53 6.16
N ARG A 54 3.29 -21.46 5.36
CA ARG A 54 4.60 -20.96 4.94
C ARG A 54 5.12 -19.95 5.96
N LYS A 55 6.11 -20.35 6.75
CA LYS A 55 6.84 -19.45 7.65
C LYS A 55 8.19 -19.07 7.03
N LEU A 56 8.35 -17.80 6.71
CA LEU A 56 9.58 -17.20 6.18
C LEU A 56 10.25 -16.40 7.29
N LYS A 57 11.57 -16.49 7.42
CA LYS A 57 12.34 -15.72 8.39
C LYS A 57 13.54 -15.06 7.72
N ALA A 58 13.79 -13.80 8.08
CA ALA A 58 14.97 -13.07 7.64
C ALA A 58 15.43 -12.08 8.70
N VAL A 59 16.70 -11.72 8.64
CA VAL A 59 17.29 -10.66 9.46
C VAL A 59 17.77 -9.55 8.53
N GLY A 60 17.55 -8.31 8.94
CA GLY A 60 17.97 -7.16 8.15
C GLY A 60 17.56 -5.84 8.78
N LYS A 61 17.18 -4.91 7.91
CA LYS A 61 16.86 -3.52 8.22
C LYS A 61 15.40 -3.22 7.92
N ILE A 62 14.84 -2.29 8.68
CA ILE A 62 13.49 -1.75 8.44
C ILE A 62 13.59 -0.29 8.04
N TRP A 63 12.79 0.07 7.06
CA TRP A 63 12.56 1.44 6.63
C TRP A 63 11.08 1.75 6.78
N LEU A 64 10.77 2.77 7.57
CA LEU A 64 9.42 3.30 7.69
C LEU A 64 9.36 4.59 6.88
N THR A 65 8.52 4.59 5.84
CA THR A 65 8.22 5.78 5.07
C THR A 65 6.82 6.28 5.38
N ASP A 66 6.47 7.46 4.87
CA ASP A 66 5.14 8.04 4.97
C ASP A 66 4.06 7.25 4.21
N GLN A 67 4.46 6.38 3.27
CA GLN A 67 3.54 5.59 2.46
C GLN A 67 3.53 4.10 2.82
N ARG A 68 4.67 3.53 3.22
CA ARG A 68 4.85 2.09 3.40
C ARG A 68 5.91 1.71 4.44
N PHE A 69 5.70 0.54 5.02
CA PHE A 69 6.69 -0.19 5.77
C PHE A 69 7.50 -1.07 4.81
N ILE A 70 8.82 -0.99 4.90
CA ILE A 70 9.73 -1.76 4.03
C ILE A 70 10.72 -2.52 4.91
N PHE A 71 10.88 -3.80 4.62
CA PHE A 71 11.95 -4.61 5.19
C PHE A 71 12.90 -5.05 4.08
N THR A 72 14.19 -4.98 4.37
CA THR A 72 15.27 -5.43 3.49
C THR A 72 16.17 -6.36 4.26
N SER A 73 16.30 -7.61 3.82
CA SER A 73 17.26 -8.55 4.40
C SER A 73 18.69 -8.11 4.10
N ASP A 74 19.64 -8.43 4.98
CA ASP A 74 21.06 -8.14 4.72
C ASP A 74 21.68 -9.11 3.71
N THR A 75 21.13 -10.32 3.59
CA THR A 75 21.59 -11.38 2.67
C THR A 75 20.41 -11.89 1.85
N LYS A 76 20.63 -12.21 0.57
CA LYS A 76 19.61 -12.86 -0.27
C LYS A 76 19.14 -14.15 0.39
N ASN A 77 17.91 -14.15 0.88
CA ASN A 77 17.28 -15.28 1.54
C ASN A 77 15.86 -15.48 0.96
N THR A 78 15.09 -16.41 1.51
CA THR A 78 13.71 -16.69 1.11
C THR A 78 12.79 -15.46 1.24
N LEU A 79 13.12 -14.54 2.15
CA LEU A 79 12.50 -13.23 2.29
C LEU A 79 13.59 -12.17 2.06
N ASP A 80 13.75 -11.75 0.81
CA ASP A 80 14.79 -10.80 0.40
C ASP A 80 14.36 -9.37 0.74
N SER A 81 13.13 -9.02 0.38
CA SER A 81 12.50 -7.77 0.78
C SER A 81 10.99 -7.91 0.94
N LEU A 82 10.41 -7.06 1.78
CA LEU A 82 8.97 -7.00 1.99
C LEU A 82 8.52 -5.54 1.93
N SER A 83 7.53 -5.24 1.09
CA SER A 83 6.94 -3.92 0.98
C SER A 83 5.47 -3.95 1.37
N VAL A 84 5.14 -3.23 2.44
CA VAL A 84 3.81 -3.17 3.02
C VAL A 84 3.31 -1.71 3.13
N PRO A 85 2.49 -1.22 2.18
CA PRO A 85 1.72 0.01 2.37
C PRO A 85 1.02 0.11 3.74
N LEU A 86 1.11 1.27 4.38
CA LEU A 86 0.62 1.46 5.75
C LEU A 86 -0.89 1.24 5.87
N HIS A 87 -1.65 1.62 4.83
CA HIS A 87 -3.10 1.49 4.79
C HIS A 87 -3.61 0.03 4.72
N ALA A 88 -2.76 -0.93 4.39
CA ALA A 88 -3.15 -2.34 4.38
C ALA A 88 -2.47 -3.17 5.48
N ILE A 89 -1.88 -2.48 6.47
CA ILE A 89 -1.72 -3.04 7.82
C ILE A 89 -3.09 -2.99 8.49
N LEU A 90 -3.66 -4.17 8.78
CA LEU A 90 -4.97 -4.33 9.42
C LEU A 90 -4.88 -4.04 10.91
N SER A 91 -3.92 -4.68 11.59
CA SER A 91 -3.71 -4.53 13.03
C SER A 91 -2.22 -4.54 13.39
N THR A 92 -1.88 -3.78 14.43
CA THR A 92 -0.55 -3.73 15.07
C THR A 92 -0.73 -4.22 16.51
N LYS A 93 0.06 -5.19 16.95
CA LYS A 93 0.06 -5.68 18.32
C LYS A 93 1.47 -5.77 18.84
N PHE A 94 1.74 -5.09 19.94
CA PHE A 94 3.01 -5.18 20.64
C PHE A 94 2.86 -6.14 21.82
N GLU A 95 3.66 -7.20 21.83
CA GLU A 95 3.63 -8.22 22.88
C GLU A 95 4.96 -8.24 23.64
N GLN A 96 4.85 -8.30 24.97
CA GLN A 96 5.97 -8.34 25.91
C GLN A 96 5.87 -9.61 26.78
N PRO A 97 6.32 -10.77 26.27
CA PRO A 97 6.25 -12.01 27.02
C PRO A 97 7.21 -11.96 28.22
N THR A 98 6.82 -12.56 29.34
CA THR A 98 7.65 -12.57 30.57
C THR A 98 8.98 -13.29 30.39
N PHE A 99 9.06 -14.27 29.49
CA PHE A 99 10.23 -15.15 29.28
C PHE A 99 10.78 -15.10 27.84
N SER A 100 10.37 -14.13 27.02
CA SER A 100 10.86 -13.98 25.64
C SER A 100 11.09 -12.50 25.31
N GLY A 101 11.91 -12.23 24.29
CA GLY A 101 12.07 -10.88 23.77
C GLY A 101 10.77 -10.33 23.20
N ASN A 102 10.58 -9.02 23.36
CA ASN A 102 9.43 -8.28 22.84
C ASN A 102 9.32 -8.44 21.32
N PHE A 103 8.10 -8.50 20.80
CA PHE A 103 7.86 -8.54 19.37
C PHE A 103 6.62 -7.73 18.98
N LEU A 104 6.66 -7.22 17.75
CA LEU A 104 5.57 -6.51 17.12
C LEU A 104 4.94 -7.43 16.08
N SER A 105 3.68 -7.78 16.27
CA SER A 105 2.87 -8.54 15.33
C SER A 105 2.05 -7.59 14.47
N LEU A 106 2.20 -7.73 13.16
CA LEU A 106 1.53 -6.94 12.14
C LEU A 106 0.65 -7.87 11.32
N GLU A 107 -0.64 -7.60 11.28
CA GLU A 107 -1.55 -8.30 10.39
C GLU A 107 -1.68 -7.52 9.09
N VAL A 108 -1.45 -8.19 7.97
CA VAL A 108 -1.37 -7.53 6.66
C VAL A 108 -2.47 -8.05 5.76
N LYS A 109 -3.19 -7.12 5.11
CA LYS A 109 -4.18 -7.44 4.10
C LYS A 109 -3.48 -7.92 2.83
N PRO A 110 -3.80 -9.11 2.30
CA PRO A 110 -3.24 -9.57 1.04
C PRO A 110 -3.67 -8.66 -0.11
N SER A 111 -2.83 -8.53 -1.15
CA SER A 111 -3.26 -7.95 -2.43
C SER A 111 -3.11 -8.97 -3.55
N VAL A 112 -3.97 -8.85 -4.55
CA VAL A 112 -3.92 -9.65 -5.77
C VAL A 112 -2.53 -9.56 -6.39
N GLY A 113 -1.93 -10.71 -6.72
CA GLY A 113 -0.57 -10.79 -7.29
C GLY A 113 0.60 -10.61 -6.31
N GLY A 114 0.34 -10.37 -5.02
CA GLY A 114 1.36 -10.08 -4.01
C GLY A 114 2.03 -11.30 -3.36
N GLY A 115 1.56 -12.52 -3.65
CA GLY A 115 2.05 -13.77 -3.06
C GLY A 115 1.66 -14.00 -1.59
N LEU A 116 0.80 -13.14 -1.02
CA LEU A 116 0.30 -13.21 0.35
C LEU A 116 -1.18 -13.62 0.35
N THR A 117 -1.60 -14.31 1.40
CA THR A 117 -2.97 -14.80 1.64
C THR A 117 -3.61 -14.08 2.82
N GLU A 118 -4.92 -14.22 2.96
CA GLU A 118 -5.66 -13.64 4.07
C GLU A 118 -5.23 -14.29 5.40
N GLY A 119 -5.01 -13.48 6.43
CA GLY A 119 -4.44 -13.94 7.70
C GLY A 119 -2.91 -13.98 7.74
N THR A 120 -2.23 -13.36 6.76
CA THR A 120 -0.78 -13.17 6.80
C THR A 120 -0.38 -12.32 8.01
N LYS A 121 0.56 -12.83 8.82
CA LYS A 121 1.11 -12.16 9.99
C LYS A 121 2.60 -11.95 9.86
N ALA A 122 3.06 -10.74 10.10
CA ALA A 122 4.48 -10.38 10.15
C ALA A 122 4.88 -10.07 11.60
N GLU A 123 5.75 -10.89 12.16
CA GLU A 123 6.32 -10.71 13.50
C GLU A 123 7.69 -10.07 13.36
N VAL A 124 7.89 -8.92 14.01
CA VAL A 124 9.12 -8.15 14.01
C VAL A 124 9.74 -8.19 15.40
N ARG A 125 11.03 -8.52 15.49
CA ARG A 125 11.79 -8.54 16.75
C ARG A 125 13.04 -7.67 16.63
N PHE A 126 13.26 -6.80 17.62
CA PHE A 126 14.46 -5.97 17.69
C PHE A 126 15.43 -6.58 18.69
N LYS A 127 16.70 -6.71 18.31
CA LYS A 127 17.74 -7.30 19.16
C LYS A 127 18.41 -6.25 20.07
N ASP A 128 18.75 -5.10 19.50
CA ASP A 128 19.62 -4.11 20.15
C ASP A 128 18.94 -2.74 20.38
N ARG A 129 17.62 -2.66 20.20
CA ARG A 129 16.87 -1.40 20.32
C ARG A 129 15.51 -1.57 20.98
N ALA A 130 15.11 -0.55 21.74
CA ALA A 130 13.75 -0.45 22.27
C ALA A 130 12.72 -0.35 21.12
N MET A 131 11.75 -1.26 21.12
CA MET A 131 10.72 -1.35 20.08
C MET A 131 9.57 -0.37 20.30
N PHE A 132 9.33 0.07 21.54
CA PHE A 132 8.18 0.91 21.89
C PHE A 132 8.14 2.22 21.09
N GLU A 133 9.26 2.92 20.97
CA GLU A 133 9.35 4.15 20.17
C GLU A 133 8.97 3.91 18.71
N PHE A 134 9.42 2.79 18.14
CA PHE A 134 9.10 2.42 16.77
C PHE A 134 7.62 2.08 16.60
N VAL A 135 7.01 1.39 17.56
CA VAL A 135 5.56 1.08 17.55
C VAL A 135 4.74 2.36 17.57
N SER A 136 5.04 3.30 18.48
CA SER A 136 4.35 4.59 18.54
C SER A 136 4.52 5.39 17.24
N LEU A 137 5.71 5.35 16.64
CA LEU A 137 5.98 6.04 15.37
C LEU A 137 5.24 5.40 14.20
N LEU A 138 5.17 4.07 14.15
CA LEU A 138 4.43 3.31 13.14
C LEU A 138 2.94 3.64 13.21
N GLU A 139 2.35 3.65 14.40
CA GLU A 139 0.92 3.97 14.60
C GLU A 139 0.60 5.40 14.18
N LYS A 140 1.39 6.38 14.65
CA LYS A 140 1.25 7.78 14.25
C LYS A 140 1.36 7.97 12.74
N THR A 141 2.33 7.29 12.13
CA THR A 141 2.56 7.37 10.67
C THR A 141 1.40 6.73 9.91
N ARG A 142 0.91 5.58 10.38
CA ARG A 142 -0.23 4.88 9.78
C ARG A 142 -1.49 5.73 9.80
N GLU A 143 -1.82 6.35 10.93
CA GLU A 143 -2.97 7.26 11.05
C GLU A 143 -2.85 8.43 10.08
N ARG A 144 -1.68 9.05 10.01
CA ARG A 144 -1.40 10.14 9.06
C ARG A 144 -1.54 9.67 7.61
N ALA A 145 -1.01 8.49 7.27
CA ALA A 145 -1.07 7.96 5.91
C ALA A 145 -2.51 7.65 5.48
N ILE A 146 -3.35 7.15 6.39
CA ILE A 146 -4.78 6.92 6.13
C ILE A 146 -5.50 8.25 5.93
N TYR A 147 -5.23 9.24 6.79
CA TYR A 147 -5.83 10.57 6.69
C TYR A 147 -5.46 11.28 5.38
N MET A 148 -4.17 11.35 5.04
CA MET A 148 -3.73 11.98 3.80
C MET A 148 -4.29 11.27 2.57
N ARG A 149 -4.42 9.94 2.60
CA ARG A 149 -5.01 9.21 1.47
C ARG A 149 -6.51 9.48 1.31
N ARG A 150 -7.25 9.70 2.40
CA ARG A 150 -8.65 10.13 2.34
C ARG A 150 -8.75 11.53 1.74
N GLN A 151 -7.93 12.47 2.22
CA GLN A 151 -7.89 13.82 1.66
C GLN A 151 -7.56 13.83 0.16
N ILE A 152 -6.56 13.05 -0.25
CA ILE A 152 -6.20 12.93 -1.68
C ILE A 152 -7.33 12.29 -2.49
N ALA A 153 -8.08 11.34 -1.91
CA ALA A 153 -9.24 10.75 -2.61
C ALA A 153 -10.38 11.76 -2.76
N ASP A 154 -10.65 12.54 -1.71
CA ASP A 154 -11.66 13.60 -1.72
C ASP A 154 -11.26 14.73 -2.70
N GLU A 155 -10.00 15.20 -2.65
CA GLU A 155 -9.46 16.19 -3.60
C GLU A 155 -9.39 15.65 -5.04
N ALA A 156 -9.16 14.36 -5.24
CA ALA A 156 -9.16 13.75 -6.58
C ALA A 156 -10.56 13.65 -7.18
N GLU A 157 -11.61 13.46 -6.36
CA GLU A 157 -13.00 13.57 -6.83
C GLU A 157 -13.36 15.02 -7.19
N GLU A 158 -12.87 16.00 -6.43
CA GLU A 158 -13.08 17.43 -6.70
C GLU A 158 -12.22 17.98 -7.85
N GLY A 159 -11.10 17.33 -8.17
CA GLY A 159 -10.18 17.67 -9.26
C GLY A 159 -10.54 17.08 -10.62
N LEU A 160 -11.64 16.32 -10.71
CA LEU A 160 -12.18 15.92 -12.01
C LEU A 160 -12.67 17.19 -12.73
N PRO A 161 -12.16 17.51 -13.94
CA PRO A 161 -12.68 18.65 -14.67
C PRO A 161 -14.17 18.43 -14.89
N THR A 162 -14.99 19.31 -14.31
CA THR A 162 -16.40 19.44 -14.68
C THR A 162 -16.42 19.57 -16.19
N TYR A 163 -16.88 18.52 -16.87
CA TYR A 163 -17.12 18.58 -18.30
C TYR A 163 -18.29 19.55 -18.48
N THR A 164 -17.96 20.82 -18.72
CA THR A 164 -18.92 21.74 -19.28
C THR A 164 -19.26 21.17 -20.65
N LEU A 165 -20.39 20.44 -20.72
CA LEU A 165 -21.06 20.23 -21.99
C LEU A 165 -21.15 21.62 -22.65
N PRO A 166 -20.76 21.79 -23.92
CA PRO A 166 -20.93 23.06 -24.59
C PRO A 166 -22.39 23.44 -24.40
N ALA A 167 -22.63 24.56 -23.72
CA ALA A 167 -23.96 25.11 -23.64
C ALA A 167 -24.46 25.21 -25.07
N GLU A 168 -25.55 24.52 -25.38
CA GLU A 168 -26.35 24.88 -26.53
C GLU A 168 -26.61 26.39 -26.43
N SER A 169 -25.97 27.11 -27.34
CA SER A 169 -26.46 28.33 -27.97
C SER A 169 -27.22 29.29 -27.04
N SER A 170 -26.50 30.21 -26.40
CA SER A 170 -27.11 31.43 -25.87
C SER A 170 -26.15 32.60 -26.03
N THR A 171 -26.02 33.07 -27.27
CA THR A 171 -25.44 34.39 -27.58
C THR A 171 -26.40 35.47 -27.11
N ALA A 172 -25.92 36.31 -26.20
CA ALA A 172 -26.62 37.47 -25.68
C ALA A 172 -26.54 38.66 -26.66
N SER A 173 -27.72 39.24 -26.92
CA SER A 173 -28.04 40.69 -27.00
C SER A 173 -27.54 41.57 -28.16
N ALA A 174 -28.56 42.17 -28.80
CA ALA A 174 -28.68 43.55 -29.30
C ALA A 174 -28.09 43.92 -30.68
N GLY A 175 -29.00 44.17 -31.63
CA GLY A 175 -28.79 45.11 -32.74
C GLY A 175 -29.25 44.64 -34.12
N GLY A 176 -30.43 45.11 -34.55
CA GLY A 176 -30.79 45.21 -35.97
C GLY A 176 -31.57 44.04 -36.57
N ILE A 177 -32.85 44.27 -36.86
CA ILE A 177 -33.59 43.54 -37.91
C ILE A 177 -32.87 43.71 -39.26
N PRO A 178 -32.68 42.62 -40.03
CA PRO A 178 -33.53 42.45 -41.20
C PRO A 178 -34.03 41.01 -41.41
N THR A 179 -35.26 40.96 -41.92
CA THR A 179 -36.00 39.82 -42.48
C THR A 179 -35.29 39.16 -43.66
N GLU A 180 -35.15 37.83 -43.66
CA GLU A 180 -35.36 36.99 -44.86
C GLU A 180 -35.42 35.51 -44.47
N ASN A 181 -36.58 34.86 -44.67
CA ASN A 181 -36.74 33.43 -44.51
C ASN A 181 -36.48 32.77 -45.88
N PRO A 182 -35.54 31.83 -46.03
CA PRO A 182 -35.32 31.18 -47.33
C PRO A 182 -36.52 30.28 -47.70
N PRO A 183 -36.96 30.27 -48.98
CA PRO A 183 -38.10 29.44 -49.41
C PRO A 183 -37.75 27.95 -49.30
N GLY A 184 -38.66 27.17 -48.72
CA GLY A 184 -38.56 25.71 -48.71
C GLY A 184 -38.65 25.15 -50.13
N TYR A 185 -37.68 24.31 -50.51
CA TYR A 185 -37.77 23.50 -51.72
C TYR A 185 -38.76 22.36 -51.48
N GLY A 186 -39.74 22.25 -52.37
CA GLY A 186 -40.90 21.36 -52.27
C GLY A 186 -40.59 19.87 -52.39
N ASP A 187 -41.47 19.08 -51.78
CA ASP A 187 -41.64 17.65 -52.01
C ASP A 187 -42.09 17.38 -53.45
N LEU A 188 -41.47 16.38 -54.06
CA LEU A 188 -41.92 15.66 -55.26
C LEU A 188 -42.78 14.47 -54.85
#